data_AF-A0A9R1S9I0-F1
#
_entry.id   AF-A0A9R1S9I0-F1
#
_cell.length_a   1.000
_cell.length_b   1.000
_cell.length_c   1.000
_cell.angle_alpha   90.00
_cell.angle_beta   90.00
_cell.angle_gamma   90.00
#
_symmetry.space_group_name_H-M   'P 1'
#
loop_
_entity.id
_entity.type
_entity.pdbx_description
1 polymer ?
#
loop_
_entity_poly.entity_id
_entity_poly.type
_entity_poly.pdbx_seq_one_letter_code
_entity_poly.pdbx_strand_id
1 'polypeptide(L)'
;METPSERPAVRLIGWLSPYVHRAEVALRLKGVPYDLLHDDMASKSHLLLAHNPVHKKCWKALWVALWAEPGEARAAAAREAKEGLALLEAQLPAGKRFFGGDAIGLLDIAASGVARWLGVFEEMAGVWLLTEEERPALCQWARENA
;
A
#
# COMPACT_ATOMS: atom_id res chain seq x y z
N MET A 1 -4.83 19.56 -37.50
CA MET A 1 -4.15 18.29 -37.82
C MET A 1 -3.10 18.11 -36.73
N GLU A 2 -3.47 17.46 -35.63
CA GLU A 2 -2.56 17.24 -34.49
C GLU A 2 -1.63 16.07 -34.82
N THR A 3 -0.33 16.28 -34.64
CA THR A 3 0.72 15.31 -34.93
C THR A 3 0.67 14.13 -33.96
N PRO A 4 0.83 12.86 -34.42
CA PRO A 4 0.82 11.69 -33.57
C PRO A 4 2.17 11.50 -32.86
N SER A 5 2.48 12.37 -31.91
CA SER A 5 3.62 12.20 -31.00
C SER A 5 3.45 13.17 -29.85
N GLU A 6 3.00 12.68 -28.69
CA GLU A 6 3.23 13.30 -27.37
C GLU A 6 2.49 12.62 -26.21
N ARG A 7 1.71 11.55 -26.44
CA ARG A 7 1.19 10.77 -25.31
C ARG A 7 2.30 9.89 -24.70
N PRO A 8 2.54 9.97 -23.38
CA PRO A 8 3.52 9.10 -22.71
C PRO A 8 3.21 7.63 -22.97
N ALA A 9 4.24 6.82 -23.22
CA ALA A 9 4.07 5.37 -23.43
C ALA A 9 3.52 4.66 -22.18
N VAL A 10 3.74 5.24 -21.00
CA VAL A 10 3.30 4.71 -19.71
C VAL A 10 1.98 5.37 -19.29
N ARG A 11 0.96 4.55 -19.05
CA ARG A 11 -0.33 4.97 -18.48
C ARG A 11 -0.49 4.37 -17.10
N LEU A 12 -0.73 5.22 -16.11
CA LEU A 12 -1.00 4.83 -14.74
C LEU A 12 -2.50 5.00 -14.48
N ILE A 13 -3.20 3.92 -14.17
CA ILE A 13 -4.65 3.95 -13.92
C ILE A 13 -4.89 3.88 -12.42
N GLY A 14 -5.62 4.84 -11.88
CA GLY A 14 -6.17 4.73 -10.53
C GLY A 14 -6.56 6.06 -9.87
N TRP A 15 -6.99 5.97 -8.61
CA TRP A 15 -7.59 7.11 -7.90
C TRP A 15 -7.27 7.06 -6.41
N LEU A 16 -6.65 8.13 -5.91
CA LEU A 16 -6.28 8.40 -4.49
C LEU A 16 -5.87 7.16 -3.68
N SER A 17 -5.29 6.18 -4.37
CA SER A 17 -4.97 4.88 -3.79
C SER A 17 -3.52 4.92 -3.38
N PRO A 18 -3.19 4.51 -2.15
CA PRO A 18 -1.82 4.44 -1.71
C PRO A 18 -0.99 3.44 -2.52
N TYR A 19 -1.59 2.63 -3.42
CA TYR A 19 -0.93 1.76 -4.38
C TYR A 19 -0.64 2.43 -5.73
N VAL A 20 -1.55 3.28 -6.20
CA VAL A 20 -1.39 4.05 -7.46
C VAL A 20 -0.34 5.12 -7.26
N HIS A 21 -0.36 5.77 -6.09
CA HIS A 21 0.64 6.76 -5.69
C HIS A 21 2.06 6.15 -5.66
N ARG A 22 2.19 4.83 -5.45
CA ARG A 22 3.50 4.12 -5.49
C ARG A 22 4.12 4.13 -6.86
N ALA A 23 3.33 3.69 -7.83
CA ALA A 23 3.74 3.66 -9.22
C ALA A 23 4.01 5.10 -9.69
N GLU A 24 3.18 6.05 -9.26
CA GLU A 24 3.35 7.47 -9.58
C GLU A 24 4.70 8.02 -9.07
N VAL A 25 5.00 7.85 -7.77
CA VAL A 25 6.24 8.31 -7.16
C VAL A 25 7.46 7.63 -7.80
N ALA A 26 7.39 6.32 -8.08
CA ALA A 26 8.48 5.61 -8.74
C ALA A 26 8.76 6.15 -10.16
N LEU A 27 7.71 6.42 -10.94
CA LEU A 27 7.84 7.00 -12.27
C LEU A 27 8.45 8.41 -12.21
N ARG A 28 8.02 9.24 -11.24
CA ARG A 28 8.60 10.56 -11.00
C ARG A 28 10.08 10.49 -10.62
N LEU A 29 10.45 9.62 -9.67
CA LEU A 29 11.84 9.46 -9.23
C LEU A 29 12.78 9.00 -10.35
N LYS A 30 12.26 8.22 -11.31
CA LYS A 30 13.03 7.73 -12.46
C LYS A 30 13.01 8.67 -13.66
N GLY A 31 12.30 9.81 -13.57
CA GLY A 31 12.15 10.75 -14.68
C GLY A 31 11.40 10.16 -15.89
N VAL A 32 10.56 9.14 -15.67
CA VAL A 32 9.79 8.50 -16.73
C VAL A 32 8.49 9.28 -16.92
N PRO A 33 8.22 9.85 -18.11
CA PRO A 33 6.96 10.52 -18.36
C PRO A 33 5.81 9.51 -18.37
N TYR A 34 4.68 9.88 -17.76
CA TYR A 34 3.50 9.04 -17.66
C TYR A 34 2.22 9.87 -17.72
N ASP A 35 1.12 9.23 -18.09
CA ASP A 35 -0.23 9.80 -18.07
C ASP A 35 -1.03 9.16 -16.92
N LEU A 36 -1.50 9.97 -15.97
CA LEU A 36 -2.31 9.50 -14.84
C LEU A 36 -3.80 9.54 -15.21
N LEU A 37 -4.35 8.37 -15.47
CA LEU A 37 -5.76 8.19 -15.75
C LEU A 37 -6.49 8.00 -14.42
N HIS A 38 -7.21 9.05 -14.00
CA HIS A 38 -8.08 9.00 -12.84
C HIS A 38 -9.25 8.04 -13.09
N ASP A 39 -9.32 6.97 -12.30
CA ASP A 39 -10.40 5.99 -12.37
C ASP A 39 -11.52 6.35 -11.38
N ASP A 40 -12.76 5.97 -11.66
CA ASP A 40 -13.89 6.20 -10.75
C ASP A 40 -14.03 5.04 -9.75
N MET A 41 -14.27 5.37 -8.49
CA MET A 41 -14.51 4.40 -7.43
C MET A 41 -15.88 3.71 -7.55
N ALA A 42 -16.88 4.41 -8.10
CA ALA A 42 -18.23 3.89 -8.26
C ALA A 42 -18.36 3.01 -9.52
N SER A 43 -17.69 3.39 -10.62
CA SER A 43 -17.68 2.66 -11.87
C SER A 43 -16.24 2.50 -12.41
N LYS A 44 -15.62 1.35 -12.12
CA LYS A 44 -14.25 1.06 -12.55
C LYS A 44 -14.13 1.00 -14.07
N SER A 45 -13.07 1.56 -14.61
CA SER A 45 -12.79 1.54 -16.05
C SER A 45 -12.62 0.12 -16.59
N HIS A 46 -13.07 -0.09 -17.84
CA HIS A 46 -12.87 -1.36 -18.55
C HIS A 46 -11.38 -1.72 -18.69
N LEU A 47 -10.49 -0.72 -18.73
CA LEU A 47 -9.04 -0.91 -18.79
C LEU A 47 -8.48 -1.50 -17.49
N LEU A 48 -8.95 -1.04 -16.33
CA LEU A 48 -8.52 -1.59 -15.04
C LEU A 48 -8.95 -3.05 -14.90
N LEU A 49 -10.17 -3.37 -15.29
CA LEU A 49 -10.71 -4.74 -15.25
C LEU A 49 -9.97 -5.68 -16.22
N ALA A 50 -9.58 -5.19 -17.40
CA ALA A 50 -8.87 -5.98 -18.39
C ALA A 50 -7.41 -6.29 -18.01
N HIS A 51 -6.76 -5.47 -17.17
CA HIS A 51 -5.32 -5.58 -16.88
C HIS A 51 -4.99 -5.96 -15.44
N ASN A 52 -5.97 -6.01 -14.54
CA ASN A 52 -5.77 -6.44 -13.15
C ASN A 52 -6.71 -7.60 -12.75
N PRO A 53 -6.40 -8.84 -13.16
CA PRO A 53 -7.22 -10.02 -12.84
C PRO A 53 -7.15 -10.41 -11.35
N VAL A 54 -6.24 -9.81 -10.57
CA VAL A 54 -5.94 -10.13 -9.17
C VAL A 54 -6.59 -9.15 -8.19
N HIS A 55 -7.27 -8.11 -8.69
CA HIS A 55 -7.83 -6.99 -7.92
C HIS A 55 -8.64 -7.38 -6.65
N LYS A 56 -9.15 -8.62 -6.57
CA LYS A 56 -9.94 -9.13 -5.44
C LYS A 56 -9.17 -9.91 -4.37
N LYS A 57 -7.84 -10.12 -4.47
CA LYS A 57 -7.13 -11.12 -3.64
C LYS A 57 -6.45 -10.59 -2.36
N CYS A 58 -5.66 -9.50 -2.40
CA CYS A 58 -4.87 -9.06 -1.23
C CYS A 58 -5.65 -8.20 -0.21
N TRP A 59 -6.50 -7.27 -0.67
CA TRP A 59 -7.31 -6.44 0.24
C TRP A 59 -8.34 -7.26 1.01
N LYS A 60 -8.71 -8.44 0.49
CA LYS A 60 -9.70 -9.32 1.10
C LYS A 60 -9.25 -9.84 2.46
N ALA A 61 -7.98 -10.24 2.62
CA ALA A 61 -7.49 -10.75 3.91
C ALA A 61 -7.48 -9.65 4.98
N LEU A 62 -6.95 -8.46 4.64
CA LEU A 62 -6.95 -7.31 5.54
C LEU A 62 -8.38 -6.86 5.89
N TRP A 63 -9.29 -6.84 4.91
CA TRP A 63 -10.69 -6.50 5.10
C TRP A 63 -11.43 -7.51 5.99
N VAL A 64 -11.14 -8.81 5.83
CA VAL A 64 -11.70 -9.88 6.68
C VAL A 64 -11.15 -9.79 8.11
N ALA A 65 -9.85 -9.50 8.29
CA ALA A 65 -9.26 -9.34 9.62
C ALA A 65 -9.89 -8.16 10.40
N LEU A 66 -10.21 -7.07 9.71
CA LEU A 66 -10.73 -5.85 10.32
C LEU A 66 -12.25 -5.86 10.51
N TRP A 67 -13.01 -6.42 9.57
CA TRP A 67 -14.46 -6.21 9.49
C TRP A 67 -15.30 -7.50 9.50
N ALA A 68 -14.70 -8.68 9.52
CA ALA A 68 -15.48 -9.91 9.70
C ALA A 68 -15.95 -10.04 11.15
N GLU A 69 -17.07 -10.73 11.33
CA GLU A 69 -17.54 -11.12 12.65
C GLU A 69 -16.44 -11.88 13.42
N PRO A 70 -16.35 -11.71 14.75
CA PRO A 70 -15.43 -12.46 15.58
C PRO A 70 -15.58 -13.97 15.34
N GLY A 71 -14.48 -14.64 14.98
CA GLY A 71 -14.49 -16.04 14.63
C GLY A 71 -13.16 -16.51 14.05
N GLU A 72 -13.09 -17.79 13.68
CA GLU A 72 -11.87 -18.43 13.20
C GLU A 72 -11.25 -17.71 12.00
N ALA A 73 -12.09 -17.27 11.05
CA ALA A 73 -11.63 -16.56 9.85
C ALA A 73 -10.96 -15.21 10.18
N ARG A 74 -11.51 -14.45 11.13
CA ARG A 74 -10.92 -13.17 11.59
C ARG A 74 -9.60 -13.43 12.32
N ALA A 75 -9.55 -14.44 13.18
CA ALA A 75 -8.35 -14.81 13.93
C ALA A 75 -7.21 -15.30 13.01
N ALA A 76 -7.54 -16.12 12.00
CA ALA A 76 -6.57 -16.57 11.00
C ALA A 76 -6.00 -15.40 10.20
N ALA A 77 -6.86 -14.48 9.74
CA ALA A 77 -6.44 -13.31 8.99
C ALA A 77 -5.60 -12.33 9.84
N ALA A 78 -5.91 -12.19 11.14
CA ALA A 78 -5.10 -11.39 12.06
C ALA A 78 -3.70 -11.98 12.26
N ARG A 79 -3.56 -13.32 12.35
CA ARG A 79 -2.26 -13.99 12.42
C ARG A 79 -1.44 -13.75 11.15
N GLU A 80 -2.04 -13.94 9.98
CA GLU A 80 -1.39 -13.70 8.69
C GLU A 80 -0.94 -12.22 8.56
N ALA A 81 -1.78 -11.27 8.99
CA ALA A 81 -1.42 -9.86 9.02
C ALA A 81 -0.22 -9.58 9.94
N LYS A 82 -0.18 -10.17 11.14
CA LYS A 82 0.95 -10.05 12.08
C LYS A 82 2.23 -10.66 11.49
N GLU A 83 2.16 -11.79 10.82
CA GLU A 83 3.34 -12.38 10.16
C GLU A 83 3.87 -11.46 9.06
N GLY A 84 3.00 -10.90 8.23
CA GLY A 84 3.36 -9.94 7.19
C GLY A 84 4.03 -8.68 7.76
N LEU A 85 3.49 -8.12 8.85
CA LEU A 85 4.11 -7.01 9.56
C LEU A 85 5.50 -7.39 10.11
N ALA A 86 5.74 -8.67 10.45
CA ALA A 86 6.98 -9.08 11.13
C ALA A 86 8.11 -9.19 10.11
N LEU A 87 7.75 -9.68 8.93
CA LEU A 87 8.61 -9.64 7.77
C LEU A 87 8.95 -8.20 7.35
N LEU A 88 8.04 -7.24 7.53
CA LEU A 88 8.35 -5.83 7.30
C LEU A 88 9.35 -5.31 8.33
N GLU A 89 9.10 -5.43 9.63
CA GLU A 89 10.04 -5.02 10.70
C GLU A 89 11.46 -5.56 10.44
N ALA A 90 11.57 -6.86 10.12
CA ALA A 90 12.86 -7.51 9.87
C ALA A 90 13.62 -7.00 8.64
N GLN A 91 12.92 -6.39 7.68
CA GLN A 91 13.52 -5.78 6.49
C GLN A 91 13.93 -4.33 6.70
N LEU A 92 13.54 -3.69 7.81
CA LEU A 92 13.94 -2.33 8.12
C LEU A 92 15.41 -2.34 8.60
N PRO A 93 16.35 -1.69 7.88
CA PRO A 93 17.74 -1.72 8.29
C PRO A 93 17.93 -0.96 9.62
N ALA A 94 18.71 -1.55 10.53
CA ALA A 94 18.96 -0.94 11.84
C ALA A 94 19.56 0.47 11.70
N GLY A 95 18.96 1.44 12.40
CA GLY A 95 19.41 2.84 12.42
C GLY A 95 19.16 3.61 11.11
N LYS A 96 18.38 3.07 10.17
CA LYS A 96 18.02 3.76 8.93
C LYS A 96 16.60 4.32 8.98
N ARG A 97 16.41 5.47 8.33
CA ARG A 97 15.13 6.16 8.26
C ARG A 97 14.14 5.48 7.32
N PHE A 98 14.64 4.81 6.28
CA PHE A 98 13.85 4.18 5.24
C PHE A 98 14.24 2.70 5.10
N PHE A 99 13.34 1.88 4.57
CA PHE A 99 13.67 0.54 4.09
C PHE A 99 14.74 0.56 3.00
N GLY A 100 14.76 1.63 2.18
CA GLY A 100 15.84 1.91 1.23
C GLY A 100 17.17 2.40 1.85
N GLY A 101 17.27 2.46 3.18
CA GLY A 101 18.43 2.98 3.89
C GLY A 101 18.35 4.49 4.07
N ASP A 102 19.22 5.21 3.37
CA ASP A 102 19.33 6.67 3.48
C ASP A 102 18.37 7.44 2.54
N ALA A 103 17.68 6.73 1.64
CA ALA A 103 16.70 7.28 0.72
C ALA A 103 15.47 6.38 0.63
N ILE A 104 14.34 6.95 0.20
CA ILE A 104 13.09 6.24 -0.03
C ILE A 104 13.32 5.10 -1.03
N GLY A 105 13.03 3.87 -0.62
CA GLY A 105 13.09 2.68 -1.44
C GLY A 105 11.70 2.20 -1.89
N LEU A 106 11.69 1.12 -2.68
CA LEU A 106 10.46 0.49 -3.13
C LEU A 106 9.58 0.02 -1.97
N LEU A 107 10.19 -0.51 -0.92
CA LEU A 107 9.46 -1.04 0.23
C LEU A 107 8.84 0.06 1.09
N ASP A 108 9.49 1.22 1.21
CA ASP A 108 8.89 2.41 1.86
C ASP A 108 7.60 2.83 1.16
N ILE A 109 7.70 2.93 -0.16
CA ILE A 109 6.56 3.25 -1.02
C ILE A 109 5.48 2.16 -0.86
N ALA A 110 5.86 0.89 -0.83
CA ALA A 110 4.96 -0.25 -0.68
C ALA A 110 4.35 -0.43 0.73
N ALA A 111 4.96 0.11 1.76
CA ALA A 111 4.46 0.04 3.13
C ALA A 111 3.71 1.31 3.55
N SER A 112 3.86 2.43 2.82
CA SER A 112 3.26 3.74 3.17
C SER A 112 1.74 3.70 3.41
N GLY A 113 1.01 2.88 2.64
CA GLY A 113 -0.43 2.69 2.84
C GLY A 113 -0.78 2.04 4.18
N VAL A 114 0.08 1.15 4.67
CA VAL A 114 -0.05 0.54 6.01
C VAL A 114 0.24 1.60 7.07
N ALA A 115 1.35 2.35 6.94
CA ALA A 115 1.69 3.43 7.87
C ALA A 115 0.59 4.49 8.00
N ARG A 116 -0.04 4.88 6.88
CA ARG A 116 -1.02 5.97 6.86
C ARG A 116 -2.40 5.57 7.40
N TRP A 117 -2.85 4.34 7.13
CA TRP A 117 -4.26 3.95 7.36
C TRP A 117 -4.46 2.88 8.43
N LEU A 118 -3.43 2.11 8.80
CA LEU A 118 -3.60 0.98 9.72
C LEU A 118 -4.15 1.44 11.07
N GLY A 119 -3.57 2.48 11.69
CA GLY A 119 -4.03 2.97 13.00
C GLY A 119 -5.49 3.45 13.01
N VAL A 120 -5.96 4.05 11.91
CA VAL A 120 -7.38 4.44 11.77
C VAL A 120 -8.28 3.20 11.74
N PHE A 121 -7.87 2.17 11.01
CA PHE A 121 -8.65 0.93 10.93
C PHE A 121 -8.61 0.12 12.22
N GLU A 122 -7.49 0.11 12.93
CA GLU A 122 -7.33 -0.54 14.23
C GLU A 122 -8.26 0.09 15.28
N GLU A 123 -8.29 1.42 15.37
CA GLU A 123 -9.20 2.17 16.24
C GLU A 123 -10.67 1.86 15.91
N MET A 124 -11.05 1.92 14.63
CA MET A 124 -12.43 1.64 14.21
C MET A 124 -12.86 0.19 14.50
N ALA A 125 -11.93 -0.77 14.38
CA ALA A 125 -12.21 -2.19 14.57
C ALA A 125 -12.06 -2.67 16.02
N GLY A 126 -11.50 -1.83 16.90
CA GLY A 126 -11.12 -2.20 18.27
C GLY A 126 -10.08 -3.32 18.33
N VAL A 127 -9.21 -3.42 17.31
CA VAL A 127 -8.20 -4.48 17.19
C VAL A 127 -6.84 -3.86 16.90
N TRP A 128 -5.84 -4.31 17.65
CA TRP A 128 -4.47 -3.82 17.55
C TRP A 128 -3.55 -4.91 16.98
N LEU A 129 -3.04 -4.68 15.78
CA LEU A 129 -2.18 -5.59 15.01
C LEU A 129 -0.71 -5.11 15.00
N LEU A 130 -0.49 -3.80 14.98
CA LEU A 130 0.83 -3.15 15.03
C LEU A 130 0.99 -2.42 16.36
N THR A 131 1.80 -2.97 17.26
CA THR A 131 2.09 -2.36 18.57
C THR A 131 3.57 -2.03 18.71
N GLU A 132 3.89 -0.99 19.49
CA GLU A 132 5.28 -0.61 19.79
C GLU A 132 6.04 -1.70 20.55
N GLU A 133 5.35 -2.50 21.35
CA GLU A 133 5.91 -3.60 22.13
C GLU A 133 6.41 -4.73 21.24
N GLU A 134 5.64 -5.06 20.19
CA GLU A 134 6.01 -6.13 19.25
C GLU A 134 6.96 -5.61 18.16
N ARG A 135 6.81 -4.35 17.72
CA ARG A 135 7.38 -3.81 16.46
C ARG A 135 7.81 -2.34 16.59
N PRO A 136 8.78 -2.03 17.45
CA PRO A 136 9.13 -0.65 17.75
C PRO A 136 9.67 0.12 16.53
N ALA A 137 10.44 -0.53 15.65
CA ALA A 137 11.09 0.14 14.52
C ALA A 137 10.10 0.44 13.39
N LEU A 138 9.16 -0.47 13.08
CA LEU A 138 8.11 -0.23 12.10
C LEU A 138 7.11 0.82 12.59
N CYS A 139 6.78 0.83 13.89
CA CYS A 139 5.96 1.89 14.50
C CYS A 139 6.64 3.26 14.38
N GLN A 140 7.94 3.33 14.68
CA GLN A 140 8.71 4.57 14.51
C GLN A 140 8.75 5.00 13.04
N TRP A 141 9.07 4.08 12.13
CA TRP A 141 9.10 4.35 10.70
C TRP A 141 7.75 4.88 10.19
N ALA A 142 6.63 4.27 10.64
CA ALA A 142 5.30 4.74 10.28
C ALA A 142 5.04 6.16 10.80
N ARG A 143 5.43 6.50 12.04
CA ARG A 143 5.26 7.86 12.58
C ARG A 143 6.09 8.91 11.84
N GLU A 144 7.29 8.57 11.39
CA GLU A 144 8.20 9.51 10.72
C GLU A 144 7.94 9.69 9.22
N ASN A 145 7.21 8.75 8.61
CA ASN A 145 7.03 8.68 7.16
C ASN A 145 5.58 8.47 6.69
N ALA A 146 4.59 8.50 7.61
CA ALA A 146 3.16 8.44 7.28
C ALA A 146 2.68 9.73 6.63
#